data_AF-A0A7J7WCG5-F1
#
_entry.id   AF-A0A7J7WCG5-F1
#
_cell.length_a   1.000
_cell.length_b   1.000
_cell.length_c   1.000
_cell.angle_alpha   90.00
_cell.angle_beta   90.00
_cell.angle_gamma   90.00
#
_symmetry.space_group_name_H-M   'P 1'
#
loop_
_entity.id
_entity.type
_entity.pdbx_description
1 polymer ?
#
loop_
_entity_poly.entity_id
_entity_poly.type
_entity_poly.pdbx_seq_one_letter_code
_entity_poly.pdbx_strand_id
1 'polypeptide(L)'
;MAPAGNNKFSPKAMAETFYLSNIVPQDYDNNAGYWNRIEMYCRELTERFEDVWIVSGPLTLPQTGSDGKKIVSYQLRSSMCFL
;
A
#
# COMPACT_ATOMS: atom_id res chain seq x y z
N MET A 1 0.30 0.94 -5.56
CA MET A 1 1.41 0.33 -4.81
C MET A 1 1.51 -1.16 -5.09
N ALA A 2 2.61 -1.60 -5.69
CA ALA A 2 2.84 -2.99 -6.06
C ALA A 2 3.80 -3.66 -5.05
N PRO A 3 3.42 -4.78 -4.41
CA PRO A 3 4.32 -5.49 -3.51
C PRO A 3 5.39 -6.28 -4.27
N ALA A 4 6.60 -6.33 -3.71
CA ALA A 4 7.72 -7.11 -4.24
C ALA A 4 7.36 -8.61 -4.40
N GLY A 5 6.55 -9.15 -3.47
CA GLY A 5 6.11 -10.54 -3.48
C GLY A 5 5.31 -10.97 -4.71
N ASN A 6 4.72 -10.03 -5.45
CA ASN A 6 3.98 -10.31 -6.68
C ASN A 6 4.89 -10.36 -7.93
N ASN A 7 6.17 -9.97 -7.78
CA ASN A 7 7.11 -9.83 -8.90
C ASN A 7 8.28 -10.84 -8.82
N LYS A 8 8.07 -11.99 -8.14
CA LYS A 8 9.10 -13.04 -7.99
C LYS A 8 9.59 -13.64 -9.31
N PHE A 9 8.82 -13.50 -10.38
CA PHE A 9 9.17 -13.99 -11.71
C PHE A 9 10.29 -13.19 -12.39
N SER A 10 10.57 -11.95 -11.93
CA SER A 10 11.55 -11.06 -12.56
C SER A 10 12.28 -10.23 -11.50
N PRO A 11 13.61 -10.40 -11.33
CA PRO A 11 14.41 -9.58 -10.43
C PRO A 11 14.30 -8.09 -10.73
N LYS A 12 14.21 -7.73 -12.02
CA LYS A 12 14.02 -6.35 -12.45
C LYS A 12 12.66 -5.80 -12.00
N ALA A 13 11.57 -6.54 -12.24
CA ALA A 13 10.24 -6.11 -11.83
C ALA A 13 10.14 -6.00 -10.30
N MET A 14 10.78 -6.91 -9.56
CA MET A 14 10.87 -6.81 -8.10
C MET A 14 11.64 -5.56 -7.67
N ALA A 15 12.80 -5.28 -8.27
CA ALA A 15 13.60 -4.09 -7.95
C ALA A 15 12.83 -2.78 -8.21
N GLU A 16 12.05 -2.70 -9.29
CA GLU A 16 11.22 -1.54 -9.62
C GLU A 16 10.14 -1.27 -8.55
N THR A 17 9.68 -2.28 -7.80
CA THR A 17 8.75 -2.06 -6.68
C THR A 17 9.34 -1.24 -5.53
N PHE A 18 10.67 -1.15 -5.44
CA PHE A 18 11.36 -0.37 -4.40
C PHE A 18 11.60 1.10 -4.80
N TYR A 19 11.21 1.52 -6.01
CA TYR A 19 11.24 2.93 -6.37
C TYR A 19 10.27 3.74 -5.50
N LEU A 20 10.70 4.92 -5.06
CA LEU A 20 9.90 5.79 -4.19
C LEU A 20 8.56 6.21 -4.80
N SER A 21 8.43 6.19 -6.14
CA SER A 21 7.17 6.38 -6.84
C SER A 21 6.11 5.33 -6.50
N ASN A 22 6.51 4.17 -5.95
CA ASN A 22 5.65 3.09 -5.54
C ASN A 22 5.47 3.00 -4.00
N ILE A 23 6.08 3.89 -3.21
CA ILE A 23 6.11 3.84 -1.74
C ILE A 23 5.32 5.02 -1.15
N VAL A 24 4.54 4.78 -0.09
CA VAL A 24 3.85 5.81 0.72
C VAL A 24 4.28 5.69 2.18
N PRO A 25 4.24 6.79 2.97
CA PRO A 25 4.46 6.67 4.40
C PRO A 25 3.37 5.79 5.01
N GLN A 26 3.76 4.62 5.52
CA GLN A 26 2.84 3.64 6.08
C GLN A 26 3.20 3.37 7.54
N ASP A 27 2.18 3.09 8.34
CA ASP A 27 2.35 2.59 9.70
C ASP A 27 3.00 1.19 9.67
N TYR A 28 3.96 0.95 10.58
CA TYR A 28 4.74 -0.30 10.62
C TYR A 28 3.84 -1.51 10.85
N ASP A 29 2.96 -1.44 11.85
CA ASP A 29 2.09 -2.56 12.24
C ASP A 29 1.06 -2.85 11.16
N ASN A 30 0.55 -1.81 10.50
CA ASN A 30 -0.32 -1.97 9.34
C ASN A 30 0.40 -2.67 8.19
N ASN A 31 1.61 -2.22 7.82
CA ASN A 31 2.38 -2.77 6.71
C ASN A 31 2.72 -4.25 6.94
N ALA A 32 3.31 -4.57 8.09
CA ALA A 32 3.72 -5.93 8.44
C ALA A 32 2.51 -6.85 8.76
N GLY A 33 1.39 -6.28 9.18
CA GLY A 33 0.19 -7.00 9.61
C GLY A 33 -0.92 -7.03 8.54
N TYR A 34 -1.94 -6.19 8.73
CA TYR A 34 -3.19 -6.26 7.96
C TYR A 34 -2.99 -6.02 6.45
N TRP A 35 -2.10 -5.11 6.08
CA TRP A 35 -1.83 -4.82 4.68
C TRP A 35 -1.18 -6.03 3.98
N ASN A 36 -0.15 -6.61 4.59
CA ASN A 36 0.47 -7.84 4.08
C ASN A 36 -0.53 -9.01 3.98
N ARG A 37 -1.49 -9.13 4.92
CA ARG A 37 -2.57 -10.14 4.81
C ARG A 37 -3.44 -9.94 3.56
N ILE A 38 -3.75 -8.69 3.21
CA ILE A 38 -4.49 -8.39 1.97
C ILE A 38 -3.63 -8.73 0.75
N GLU A 39 -2.33 -8.41 0.78
CA GLU A 39 -1.42 -8.78 -0.31
C GLU A 39 -1.31 -10.30 -0.49
N MET A 40 -1.30 -11.07 0.60
CA MET A 40 -1.36 -12.54 0.58
C MET A 40 -2.67 -13.03 -0.03
N TYR A 41 -3.80 -12.46 0.37
CA TYR A 41 -5.11 -12.80 -0.19
C TYR A 41 -5.17 -12.53 -1.70
N CYS A 42 -4.67 -11.39 -2.16
CA CYS A 42 -4.60 -11.08 -3.59
C CYS A 42 -3.76 -12.10 -4.38
N ARG A 43 -2.70 -12.68 -3.77
CA ARG A 43 -1.94 -13.78 -4.36
C ARG A 43 -2.72 -15.10 -4.36
N GLU A 44 -3.44 -15.39 -3.29
CA GLU A 44 -4.29 -16.59 -3.22
C GLU A 44 -5.41 -16.58 -4.28
N LEU A 45 -5.90 -15.40 -4.67
CA LEU A 45 -6.90 -15.29 -5.76
C LEU A 45 -6.42 -15.92 -7.07
N THR A 46 -5.11 -15.95 -7.35
CA THR A 46 -4.58 -16.58 -8.58
C THR A 46 -4.69 -18.10 -8.57
N GLU A 47 -5.05 -18.72 -7.45
CA GLU A 47 -5.38 -20.15 -7.38
C GLU A 47 -6.78 -20.46 -7.93
N ARG A 48 -7.65 -19.43 -8.03
CA ARG A 48 -9.06 -19.56 -8.42
C ARG A 48 -9.40 -18.81 -9.70
N PHE A 49 -8.63 -17.77 -10.05
CA PHE A 49 -8.84 -16.93 -11.21
C PHE A 49 -7.56 -16.88 -12.04
N GLU A 50 -7.68 -17.00 -13.36
CA GLU A 50 -6.54 -16.95 -14.28
C GLU A 50 -5.85 -15.57 -14.24
N ASP A 51 -6.64 -14.50 -14.22
CA ASP A 51 -6.15 -13.12 -14.20
C ASP A 51 -6.73 -12.33 -13.03
N VAL A 52 -5.86 -11.58 -12.33
CA VAL A 52 -6.22 -10.71 -11.20
C VAL A 52 -5.53 -9.36 -11.37
N TRP A 53 -6.31 -8.28 -11.49
CA TRP A 53 -5.80 -6.90 -11.54
C TRP A 53 -6.05 -6.18 -10.22
N ILE A 54 -5.01 -5.55 -9.68
CA ILE A 54 -5.06 -4.83 -8.40
C ILE A 54 -4.66 -3.38 -8.62
N VAL A 55 -5.49 -2.46 -8.13
CA VAL A 55 -5.19 -1.03 -8.04
C VAL A 55 -5.09 -0.66 -6.56
N SER A 56 -4.03 0.04 -6.19
CA SER A 56 -3.79 0.46 -4.81
C SER A 56 -3.12 1.82 -4.76
N GLY A 57 -3.48 2.61 -3.75
CA GLY A 57 -2.95 3.96 -3.54
C GLY A 57 -3.39 4.53 -2.19
N PRO A 58 -2.78 5.65 -1.77
CA PRO A 58 -3.13 6.31 -0.52
C PRO A 58 -4.42 7.12 -0.66
N LEU A 59 -5.10 7.36 0.47
CA LEU A 59 -6.23 8.27 0.56
C LEU A 59 -6.06 9.18 1.78
N THR A 60 -6.43 10.46 1.63
CA THR A 60 -6.52 11.43 2.74
C THR A 60 -7.98 11.78 2.97
N LEU A 61 -8.58 11.18 3.99
CA LEU A 61 -10.02 11.28 4.24
C LEU A 61 -10.35 12.42 5.21
N PRO A 62 -11.50 13.11 5.04
CA PRO A 62 -11.91 14.17 5.95
C PRO A 62 -12.39 13.62 7.29
N GLN A 63 -12.14 14.36 8.36
CA GLN A 63 -12.74 14.16 9.67
C GLN A 63 -13.73 15.29 9.96
N THR A 64 -14.86 14.96 10.60
CA THR A 64 -15.88 15.94 10.96
C THR A 64 -15.60 16.47 12.36
N GLY A 65 -15.34 17.77 12.47
CA GLY A 65 -15.15 18.45 13.75
C GLY A 65 -16.45 18.58 14.53
N SER A 66 -16.33 18.96 15.81
CA SER A 66 -17.49 19.21 16.67
C SER A 66 -18.39 20.36 16.19
N ASP A 67 -17.86 21.27 15.37
CA ASP A 67 -18.60 22.35 14.71
C ASP A 67 -19.27 21.92 13.38
N GLY A 68 -19.20 20.63 13.03
CA GLY A 68 -19.77 20.07 11.81
C GLY A 68 -18.92 20.28 10.55
N LYS A 69 -17.78 20.98 10.63
CA LYS A 69 -16.90 21.17 9.46
C LYS A 69 -16.12 19.90 9.15
N LYS A 70 -15.96 19.60 7.86
CA LYS A 70 -15.13 18.50 7.37
C LYS A 70 -13.75 19.02 7.00
N ILE A 71 -12.72 18.51 7.66
CA ILE A 71 -11.32 18.93 7.46
C ILE A 71 -10.48 17.72 7.10
N VAL A 72 -9.65 17.85 6.07
CA VAL A 72 -8.62 16.87 5.72
C VAL A 72 -7.31 17.35 6.31
N SER A 73 -6.75 16.56 7.24
CA SER A 73 -5.47 16.82 7.87
C SER A 73 -4.57 15.61 7.70
N TYR A 74 -3.34 15.80 7.21
CA TYR A 74 -2.35 14.73 7.06
C TYR A 74 -0.95 15.25 7.33
N GLN A 75 -0.07 14.38 7.82
CA GLN A 75 1.30 14.74 8.15
C GLN A 75 2.19 14.65 6.90
N LEU A 76 2.97 15.70 6.65
CA LEU A 76 4.10 15.66 5.72
C LEU A 76 5.35 15.24 6.51
N ARG A 77 6.07 14.24 6.02
CA ARG A 77 7.35 13.80 6.60
C ARG A 77 8.47 13.96 5.58
N SER A 78 9.61 14.47 6.02
CA SER A 78 10.82 14.58 5.20
C SER A 78 11.58 13.26 5.08
N SER A 79 11.36 12.33 6.02
CA SER A 79 11.98 11.00 6.03
C SER A 79 10.92 9.90 5.99
N MET A 80 11.17 8.91 5.13
CA MET A 80 10.40 7.68 5.05
C MET A 80 11.05 6.66 6.00
N CYS A 81 10.26 6.07 6.89
CA CYS A 81 10.73 4.93 7.67
C CYS A 81 10.58 3.68 6.80
N PHE A 82 11.69 3.15 6.30
CA PHE A 82 11.74 1.83 5.70
C PHE A 82 11.93 0.80 6.84
N LEU A 83 11.18 -0.30 6.75
CA LEU A 83 11.44 -1.51 7.52
C LEU A 83 12.92 -1.93 7.42
#